data_AF-A0A0B1SBM1-F1
#
_entry.id   AF-A0A0B1SBM1-F1
#
_cell.length_a   1.000
_cell.length_b   1.000
_cell.length_c   1.000
_cell.angle_alpha   90.00
_cell.angle_beta   90.00
_cell.angle_gamma   90.00
#
_symmetry.space_group_name_H-M   'P 1'
#
loop_
_entity.id
_entity.type
_entity.pdbx_description
1 polymer ?
#
loop_
_entity_poly.entity_id
_entity_poly.type
_entity_poly.pdbx_seq_one_letter_code
_entity_poly.pdbx_strand_id
1 'polypeptide(L)'
;MGDRASMFRLKTLIFKVQAGKARASSFLSVLAALQNEEEYIVWQSLAAGIEDIANVLNYVDGPIAKRFNSFVISTMSKLGAKLGWDCHDGEDSQRGILRAVVHGRLMRAGHDETIDRASSLFSDHIFTNAARNGGEAAFNQLQQIYETVGFPEVERNCMTALAQTQDPNLLQRLFKYLIHEGIMIILEVEE
;
A
#
# COMPACT_ATOMS: atom_id res chain seq x y z
N MET A 1 14.91 2.16 19.29
CA MET A 1 15.39 3.55 19.45
C MET A 1 14.24 4.32 20.06
N GLY A 2 13.89 4.00 21.32
CA GLY A 2 12.49 4.02 21.78
C GLY A 2 12.09 5.16 22.72
N ASP A 3 12.69 6.35 22.61
CA ASP A 3 12.25 7.52 23.37
C ASP A 3 11.33 8.41 22.52
N ARG A 4 10.27 8.95 23.14
CA ARG A 4 9.25 9.84 22.53
C ARG A 4 9.88 11.01 21.78
N ALA A 5 11.02 11.51 22.25
CA ALA A 5 11.77 12.58 21.60
C ALA A 5 12.26 12.19 20.19
N SER A 6 12.68 10.94 19.98
CA SER A 6 13.15 10.45 18.69
C SER A 6 11.99 10.27 17.70
N MET A 7 10.85 9.76 18.16
CA MET A 7 9.64 9.66 17.35
C MET A 7 9.11 11.05 16.96
N PHE A 8 9.12 12.01 17.88
CA PHE A 8 8.75 13.40 17.60
C PHE A 8 9.67 14.02 16.53
N ARG A 9 10.98 13.78 16.61
CA ARG A 9 11.95 14.24 15.59
C ARG A 9 11.68 13.63 14.22
N LEU A 10 11.37 12.35 14.15
CA LEU A 10 11.02 11.67 12.89
C LEU A 10 9.78 12.30 12.24
N LYS A 11 8.69 12.44 13.00
CA LYS A 11 7.45 13.06 12.49
C LYS A 11 7.68 14.52 12.08
N THR A 12 8.47 15.26 12.86
CA THR A 12 8.84 16.64 12.54
C THR A 12 9.63 16.73 11.23
N LEU A 13 10.53 15.78 10.98
CA LEU A 13 11.29 15.73 9.72
C LEU A 13 10.35 15.51 8.53
N ILE A 14 9.44 14.55 8.62
CA ILE A 14 8.45 14.26 7.56
C ILE A 14 7.62 15.51 7.25
N PHE A 15 7.08 16.17 8.29
CA PHE A 15 6.32 17.41 8.11
C PHE A 15 7.15 18.53 7.46
N LYS A 16 8.42 18.69 7.86
CA LYS A 16 9.31 19.68 7.24
C LYS A 16 9.57 19.37 5.76
N VAL A 17 9.70 18.10 5.39
CA VAL A 17 9.84 17.70 3.98
C VAL A 17 8.57 18.03 3.20
N GLN A 18 7.40 17.68 3.72
CA GLN A 18 6.10 18.01 3.09
C GLN A 18 5.92 19.52 2.91
N ALA A 19 6.33 20.32 3.91
CA ALA A 19 6.26 21.77 3.86
C ALA A 19 7.36 22.43 2.99
N GLY A 20 8.23 21.65 2.32
CA GLY A 20 9.35 22.17 1.54
C GLY A 20 10.47 22.81 2.39
N LYS A 21 10.43 22.64 3.71
CA LYS A 21 11.39 23.20 4.69
C LYS A 21 12.58 22.27 4.95
N ALA A 22 12.56 21.05 4.40
CA ALA A 22 13.66 20.09 4.43
C ALA A 22 13.73 19.32 3.11
N ARG A 23 14.90 18.76 2.79
CA ARG A 23 15.08 17.96 1.58
C ARG A 23 14.51 16.55 1.76
N ALA A 24 13.84 16.02 0.74
CA ALA A 24 13.39 14.62 0.73
C ALA A 24 14.55 13.63 0.96
N SER A 25 15.75 13.96 0.46
CA SER A 25 16.95 13.15 0.69
C SER A 25 17.28 12.94 2.18
N SER A 26 16.96 13.91 3.05
CA SER A 26 17.15 13.76 4.50
C SER A 26 16.23 12.68 5.08
N PHE A 27 14.99 12.58 4.60
CA PHE A 27 14.08 11.50 4.98
C PHE A 27 14.58 10.14 4.45
N LEU A 28 15.06 10.09 3.21
CA LEU A 28 15.61 8.86 2.63
C LEU A 28 16.84 8.34 3.41
N SER A 29 17.72 9.23 3.87
CA SER A 29 18.84 8.86 4.75
C SER A 29 18.38 8.24 6.06
N VAL A 30 17.33 8.80 6.68
CA VAL A 30 16.76 8.25 7.91
C VAL A 30 16.13 6.89 7.65
N LEU A 31 15.37 6.74 6.57
CA LEU A 31 14.78 5.46 6.18
C LEU A 31 15.86 4.38 5.98
N ALA A 32 16.95 4.68 5.28
CA ALA A 32 18.07 3.75 5.09
C ALA A 32 18.74 3.37 6.42
N ALA A 33 18.87 4.30 7.37
CA ALA A 33 19.46 4.05 8.67
C ALA A 33 18.59 3.16 9.56
N LEU A 34 17.28 3.11 9.32
CA LEU A 34 16.30 2.38 10.14
C LEU A 34 15.90 1.00 9.58
N GLN A 35 16.68 0.47 8.63
CA GLN A 35 16.46 -0.86 8.05
C GLN A 35 16.40 -2.03 9.06
N ASN A 36 16.93 -1.86 10.28
CA ASN A 36 16.89 -2.86 11.35
C ASN A 36 15.93 -2.49 12.49
N GLU A 37 15.10 -1.46 12.33
CA GLU A 37 14.07 -1.09 13.31
C GLU A 37 12.93 -2.13 13.30
N GLU A 38 12.32 -2.37 14.44
CA GLU A 38 11.23 -3.35 14.62
C GLU A 38 10.03 -2.76 15.36
N GLU A 39 10.15 -1.54 15.91
CA GLU A 39 9.03 -0.85 16.55
C GLU A 39 7.98 -0.42 15.50
N TYR A 40 6.76 -0.95 15.63
CA TYR A 40 5.63 -0.65 14.74
C TYR A 40 5.40 0.86 14.57
N ILE A 41 5.44 1.63 15.66
CA ILE A 41 5.19 3.08 15.64
C ILE A 41 6.16 3.83 14.72
N VAL A 42 7.41 3.36 14.62
CA VAL A 42 8.43 3.95 13.77
C VAL A 42 8.09 3.64 12.30
N TRP A 43 7.83 2.37 11.99
CA TRP A 43 7.48 1.95 10.64
C TRP A 43 6.16 2.52 10.14
N GLN A 44 5.17 2.72 11.01
CA GLN A 44 3.94 3.42 10.64
C GLN A 44 4.23 4.84 10.16
N SER A 45 5.11 5.56 10.88
CA SER A 45 5.50 6.94 10.52
C SER A 45 6.32 6.96 9.23
N LEU A 46 7.27 6.02 9.07
CA LEU A 46 8.06 5.88 7.84
C LEU A 46 7.18 5.53 6.64
N ALA A 47 6.25 4.57 6.79
CA ALA A 47 5.36 4.12 5.73
C ALA A 47 4.48 5.25 5.18
N ALA A 48 4.03 6.18 6.03
CA ALA A 48 3.32 7.38 5.61
C ALA A 48 4.20 8.30 4.76
N GLY A 49 5.42 8.62 5.22
CA GLY A 49 6.36 9.44 4.44
C GLY A 49 6.78 8.80 3.11
N ILE A 50 6.88 7.47 3.05
CA ILE A 50 7.12 6.74 1.79
C ILE A 50 5.92 6.89 0.85
N GLU A 51 4.68 6.84 1.39
CA GLU A 51 3.45 7.01 0.59
C GLU A 51 3.39 8.40 -0.04
N ASP A 52 3.68 9.44 0.73
CA ASP A 52 3.66 10.82 0.24
C ASP A 52 4.63 11.00 -0.93
N ILE A 53 5.86 10.48 -0.81
CA ILE A 53 6.86 10.54 -1.88
C ILE A 53 6.41 9.71 -3.08
N ALA A 54 5.91 8.48 -2.87
CA ALA A 54 5.42 7.63 -3.95
C ALA A 54 4.31 8.32 -4.75
N ASN A 55 3.36 8.96 -4.05
CA ASN A 55 2.25 9.69 -4.68
C ASN A 55 2.73 10.83 -5.57
N VAL A 56 3.71 11.61 -5.11
CA VAL A 56 4.30 12.68 -5.95
C VAL A 56 5.01 12.07 -7.16
N LEU A 57 5.78 11.00 -6.97
CA LEU A 57 6.55 10.37 -8.05
C LEU A 57 5.67 9.68 -9.10
N ASN A 58 4.42 9.33 -8.79
CA ASN A 58 3.48 8.81 -9.79
C ASN A 58 3.14 9.84 -10.89
N TYR A 59 3.36 11.14 -10.64
CA TYR A 59 3.14 12.21 -11.63
C TYR A 59 4.42 12.62 -12.38
N VAL A 60 5.56 11.99 -12.09
CA VAL A 60 6.87 12.33 -12.64
C VAL A 60 7.40 11.15 -13.47
N ASP A 61 8.34 11.42 -14.38
CA ASP A 61 8.96 10.42 -15.25
C ASP A 61 9.29 9.11 -14.54
N GLY A 62 8.82 8.01 -15.12
CA GLY A 62 8.87 6.66 -14.55
C GLY A 62 10.24 6.14 -14.07
N PRO A 63 11.41 6.54 -14.60
CA PRO A 63 12.71 6.08 -14.09
C PRO A 63 12.96 6.44 -12.62
N ILE A 64 12.48 7.60 -12.15
CA ILE A 64 12.68 8.03 -10.76
C ILE A 64 11.79 7.21 -9.83
N ALA A 65 10.52 7.00 -10.19
CA ALA A 65 9.60 6.15 -9.45
C ALA A 65 10.14 4.71 -9.30
N LYS A 66 10.69 4.14 -10.38
CA LYS A 66 11.33 2.81 -10.35
C LYS A 66 12.52 2.77 -9.38
N ARG A 67 13.43 3.76 -9.43
CA ARG A 67 14.57 3.84 -8.51
C ARG A 67 14.14 3.97 -7.05
N PHE A 68 13.10 4.77 -6.79
CA PHE A 68 12.54 4.91 -5.45
C PHE A 68 11.95 3.58 -4.95
N ASN A 69 11.19 2.88 -5.78
CA ASN A 69 10.65 1.56 -5.44
C ASN A 69 11.76 0.54 -5.14
N SER A 70 12.82 0.48 -5.95
CA SER A 70 13.99 -0.37 -5.66
C SER A 70 14.64 -0.03 -4.32
N PHE A 71 14.74 1.26 -3.98
CA PHE A 71 15.25 1.69 -2.68
C PHE A 71 14.35 1.22 -1.52
N VAL A 72 13.03 1.37 -1.65
CA VAL A 72 12.06 0.88 -0.64
C VAL A 72 12.20 -0.64 -0.44
N ILE A 73 12.28 -1.40 -1.53
CA ILE A 73 12.48 -2.87 -1.49
C ILE A 73 13.77 -3.21 -0.74
N SER A 74 14.88 -2.55 -1.09
CA SER A 74 16.18 -2.82 -0.45
C SER A 74 16.17 -2.54 1.06
N THR A 75 15.36 -1.59 1.51
CA THR A 75 15.28 -1.20 2.92
C THR A 75 14.36 -2.13 3.72
N MET A 76 13.28 -2.62 3.12
CA MET A 76 12.19 -3.29 3.83
C MET A 76 12.16 -4.82 3.66
N SER A 77 12.82 -5.37 2.62
CA SER A 77 12.78 -6.81 2.29
C SER A 77 13.26 -7.70 3.44
N LYS A 78 14.40 -7.35 4.07
CA LYS A 78 14.94 -8.09 5.22
C LYS A 78 13.97 -8.15 6.40
N LEU A 79 13.32 -7.03 6.70
CA LEU A 79 12.32 -6.98 7.76
C LEU A 79 11.07 -7.79 7.39
N GLY A 80 10.61 -7.69 6.14
CA GLY A 80 9.49 -8.48 5.62
C GLY A 80 9.73 -9.98 5.72
N ALA A 81 10.95 -10.45 5.43
CA ALA A 81 11.34 -11.85 5.59
C ALA A 81 11.38 -12.25 7.08
N LYS A 82 11.91 -11.41 7.95
CA LYS A 82 11.97 -11.65 9.41
C LYS A 82 10.59 -11.73 10.07
N LEU A 83 9.62 -10.93 9.60
CA LEU A 83 8.28 -10.91 10.16
C LEU A 83 7.48 -12.18 9.83
N GLY A 84 7.84 -12.88 8.75
CA GLY A 84 7.12 -14.05 8.29
C GLY A 84 5.68 -13.75 7.90
N TRP A 85 4.90 -14.77 7.57
CA TRP A 85 3.49 -14.64 7.16
C TRP A 85 2.52 -15.08 8.26
N ASP A 86 2.90 -16.09 9.03
CA ASP A 86 2.03 -16.75 10.00
C ASP A 86 1.96 -16.01 11.34
N CYS A 87 0.78 -16.01 11.96
CA CYS A 87 0.63 -15.57 13.35
C CYS A 87 1.25 -16.62 14.28
N HIS A 88 1.96 -16.17 15.32
CA HIS A 88 2.58 -17.07 16.29
C HIS A 88 1.85 -16.99 17.64
N ASP A 89 1.79 -18.10 18.37
CA ASP A 89 1.20 -18.11 19.71
C ASP A 89 1.99 -17.17 20.65
N GLY A 90 1.27 -16.24 21.30
CA GLY A 90 1.87 -15.21 22.16
C GLY A 90 2.48 -14.03 21.39
N GLU A 91 2.20 -13.90 20.09
CA GLU A 91 2.64 -12.75 19.29
C GLU A 91 2.01 -11.44 19.76
N ASP A 92 2.85 -10.40 19.91
CA ASP A 92 2.37 -9.05 20.22
C ASP A 92 1.44 -8.54 19.11
N SER A 93 0.31 -7.96 19.54
CA SER A 93 -0.67 -7.28 18.67
C SER A 93 -0.03 -6.34 17.65
N GLN A 94 1.05 -5.63 18.01
CA GLN A 94 1.70 -4.69 17.09
C GLN A 94 2.50 -5.39 15.98
N ARG A 95 2.94 -6.62 16.21
CA ARG A 95 3.75 -7.38 15.25
C ARG A 95 2.94 -7.81 14.04
N GLY A 96 1.69 -8.23 14.25
CA GLY A 96 0.74 -8.50 13.15
C GLY A 96 0.45 -7.25 12.31
N ILE A 97 0.29 -6.09 12.96
CA ILE A 97 0.07 -4.82 12.25
C ILE A 97 1.33 -4.41 11.46
N LEU A 98 2.52 -4.56 12.06
CA LEU A 98 3.79 -4.28 11.38
C LEU A 98 3.98 -5.17 10.15
N ARG A 99 3.64 -6.46 10.24
CA ARG A 99 3.65 -7.39 9.10
C ARG A 99 2.80 -6.88 7.96
N ALA A 100 1.55 -6.51 8.23
CA ALA A 100 0.64 -5.96 7.22
C ALA A 100 1.18 -4.67 6.58
N VAL A 101 1.76 -3.76 7.38
CA VAL A 101 2.37 -2.52 6.87
C VAL A 101 3.56 -2.83 5.96
N VAL A 102 4.50 -3.67 6.41
CA VAL A 102 5.74 -3.96 5.67
C VAL A 102 5.45 -4.69 4.38
N HIS A 103 4.67 -5.77 4.41
CA HIS A 103 4.30 -6.51 3.20
C HIS A 103 3.46 -5.65 2.25
N GLY A 104 2.53 -4.84 2.78
CA GLY A 104 1.77 -3.89 1.98
C GLY A 104 2.64 -2.89 1.22
N ARG A 105 3.69 -2.36 1.87
CA ARG A 105 4.68 -1.48 1.22
C ARG A 105 5.49 -2.22 0.16
N LEU A 106 5.97 -3.42 0.45
CA LEU A 106 6.77 -4.24 -0.48
C LEU A 106 5.97 -4.58 -1.74
N MET A 107 4.70 -4.98 -1.59
CA MET A 107 3.82 -5.24 -2.75
C MET A 107 3.57 -3.97 -3.57
N ARG A 108 3.31 -2.82 -2.94
CA ARG A 108 3.15 -1.54 -3.66
C ARG A 108 4.41 -1.10 -4.40
N ALA A 109 5.59 -1.44 -3.87
CA ALA A 109 6.86 -1.18 -4.50
C ALA A 109 7.22 -2.18 -5.63
N GLY A 110 6.46 -3.27 -5.78
CA GLY A 110 6.71 -4.28 -6.82
C GLY A 110 7.73 -5.36 -6.40
N HIS A 111 7.73 -5.79 -5.13
CA HIS A 111 8.59 -6.88 -4.69
C HIS A 111 8.00 -8.25 -5.05
N ASP A 112 8.54 -8.89 -6.08
CA ASP A 112 8.02 -10.14 -6.67
C ASP A 112 7.78 -11.24 -5.63
N GLU A 113 8.77 -11.55 -4.78
CA GLU A 113 8.65 -12.62 -3.77
C GLU A 113 7.47 -12.38 -2.81
N THR A 114 7.24 -11.13 -2.41
CA THR A 114 6.10 -10.79 -1.53
C THR A 114 4.78 -10.85 -2.28
N ILE A 115 4.75 -10.42 -3.55
CA ILE A 115 3.56 -10.46 -4.40
C ILE A 115 3.15 -11.91 -4.66
N ASP A 116 4.11 -12.76 -5.05
CA ASP A 116 3.88 -14.18 -5.33
C ASP A 116 3.38 -14.90 -4.09
N ARG A 117 4.02 -14.65 -2.94
CA ARG A 117 3.62 -15.28 -1.68
C ARG A 117 2.23 -14.81 -1.22
N ALA A 118 1.94 -13.51 -1.28
CA ALA A 118 0.61 -12.99 -0.98
C ALA A 118 -0.45 -13.59 -1.91
N SER A 119 -0.14 -13.73 -3.19
CA SER A 119 -1.06 -14.31 -4.18
C SER A 119 -1.30 -15.80 -3.93
N SER A 120 -0.29 -16.55 -3.47
CA SER A 120 -0.44 -17.96 -3.10
C SER A 120 -1.24 -18.18 -1.81
N LEU A 121 -1.14 -17.26 -0.85
CA LEU A 121 -1.81 -17.37 0.45
C LEU A 121 -3.26 -16.89 0.40
N PHE A 122 -3.53 -15.93 -0.49
CA PHE A 122 -4.79 -15.22 -0.52
C PHE A 122 -5.33 -15.08 -1.94
N SER A 123 -5.17 -16.13 -2.77
CA SER A 123 -5.75 -16.22 -4.12
C SER A 123 -7.23 -15.82 -4.14
N ASP A 124 -7.91 -15.98 -2.99
CA ASP A 124 -9.34 -15.74 -2.85
C ASP A 124 -9.67 -14.44 -2.07
N HIS A 125 -8.70 -13.78 -1.41
CA HIS A 125 -8.99 -12.80 -0.34
C HIS A 125 -8.17 -11.50 -0.30
N ILE A 126 -6.98 -11.38 -0.94
CA ILE A 126 -6.30 -10.06 -0.99
C ILE A 126 -6.71 -9.33 -2.26
N PHE A 127 -7.86 -8.67 -2.16
CA PHE A 127 -8.48 -7.98 -3.28
C PHE A 127 -7.55 -6.89 -3.86
N THR A 128 -6.93 -6.06 -3.02
CA THR A 128 -6.13 -4.92 -3.48
C THR A 128 -4.85 -5.31 -4.22
N ASN A 129 -4.14 -6.34 -3.76
CA ASN A 129 -2.94 -6.86 -4.44
C ASN A 129 -3.33 -7.57 -5.74
N ALA A 130 -4.40 -8.38 -5.70
CA ALA A 130 -4.92 -9.08 -6.85
C ALA A 130 -5.29 -8.09 -7.98
N ALA A 131 -6.00 -7.01 -7.67
CA ALA A 131 -6.34 -6.00 -8.68
C ALA A 131 -5.12 -5.24 -9.22
N ARG A 132 -4.17 -4.90 -8.34
CA ARG A 132 -3.01 -4.08 -8.71
C ARG A 132 -1.98 -4.83 -9.54
N ASN A 133 -1.76 -6.11 -9.25
CA ASN A 133 -0.68 -6.91 -9.82
C ASN A 133 -1.18 -8.15 -10.62
N GLY A 134 -2.44 -8.55 -10.46
CA GLY A 134 -3.01 -9.76 -11.09
C GLY A 134 -3.66 -9.54 -12.46
N GLY A 135 -3.61 -8.32 -12.99
CA GLY A 135 -4.09 -8.00 -14.34
C GLY A 135 -5.59 -8.22 -14.54
N GLU A 136 -6.00 -8.48 -15.78
CA GLU A 136 -7.41 -8.58 -16.17
C GLU A 136 -8.14 -9.78 -15.54
N ALA A 137 -7.45 -10.92 -15.37
CA ALA A 137 -8.06 -12.11 -14.77
C ALA A 137 -8.51 -11.86 -13.32
N ALA A 138 -7.63 -11.27 -12.51
CA ALA A 138 -7.93 -10.90 -11.13
C ALA A 138 -9.01 -9.80 -11.07
N PHE A 139 -8.97 -8.84 -11.99
CA PHE A 139 -10.01 -7.80 -12.09
C PHE A 139 -11.39 -8.40 -12.34
N ASN A 140 -11.51 -9.35 -13.28
CA ASN A 140 -12.79 -10.01 -13.59
C ASN A 140 -13.31 -10.83 -12.40
N GLN A 141 -12.43 -11.56 -11.70
CA GLN A 141 -12.80 -12.32 -10.51
C GLN A 141 -13.32 -11.41 -9.39
N LEU A 142 -12.66 -10.27 -9.15
CA LEU A 142 -13.10 -9.28 -8.17
C LEU A 142 -14.44 -8.65 -8.51
N GLN A 143 -14.66 -8.35 -9.79
CA GLN A 143 -15.94 -7.83 -10.25
C GLN A 143 -17.05 -8.87 -10.02
N GLN A 144 -16.80 -10.14 -10.31
CA GLN A 144 -17.76 -11.22 -10.05
C GLN A 144 -18.07 -11.39 -8.55
N ILE A 145 -17.07 -11.29 -7.68
CA ILE A 145 -17.28 -11.36 -6.22
C ILE A 145 -18.15 -10.18 -5.78
N TYR A 146 -17.84 -8.96 -6.24
CA TYR A 146 -18.65 -7.78 -5.97
C TYR A 146 -20.12 -7.98 -6.36
N GLU A 147 -20.40 -8.53 -7.54
CA GLU A 147 -21.77 -8.74 -8.05
C GLU A 147 -22.55 -9.85 -7.32
N THR A 148 -21.86 -10.76 -6.62
CA THR A 148 -22.47 -12.00 -6.07
C THR A 148 -22.49 -12.09 -4.55
N VAL A 149 -21.60 -11.38 -3.85
CA VAL A 149 -21.33 -11.63 -2.42
C VAL A 149 -22.47 -11.16 -1.51
N GLY A 150 -23.18 -10.07 -1.84
CA GLY A 150 -24.32 -9.55 -1.08
C GLY A 150 -23.99 -9.09 0.35
N PHE A 151 -22.70 -8.89 0.66
CA PHE A 151 -22.20 -8.39 1.94
C PHE A 151 -21.52 -7.03 1.74
N PRO A 152 -22.09 -5.92 2.26
CA PRO A 152 -21.61 -4.56 1.99
C PRO A 152 -20.13 -4.30 2.35
N GLU A 153 -19.59 -5.00 3.34
CA GLU A 153 -18.18 -4.88 3.72
C GLU A 153 -17.25 -5.46 2.65
N VAL A 154 -17.61 -6.62 2.10
CA VAL A 154 -16.83 -7.29 1.04
C VAL A 154 -16.97 -6.52 -0.28
N GLU A 155 -18.16 -6.00 -0.58
CA GLU A 155 -18.40 -5.14 -1.75
C GLU A 155 -17.51 -3.90 -1.71
N ARG A 156 -17.44 -3.21 -0.56
CA ARG A 156 -16.57 -2.04 -0.39
C ARG A 156 -15.09 -2.37 -0.60
N ASN A 157 -14.66 -3.52 -0.11
CA ASN A 157 -13.29 -4.00 -0.28
C ASN A 157 -12.99 -4.34 -1.75
N CYS A 158 -13.93 -4.98 -2.46
CA CYS A 158 -13.80 -5.26 -3.89
C CYS A 158 -13.76 -3.98 -4.72
N MET A 159 -14.63 -3.01 -4.46
CA MET A 159 -14.61 -1.71 -5.14
C MET A 159 -13.28 -0.98 -4.93
N THR A 160 -12.82 -0.92 -3.68
CA THR A 160 -11.54 -0.29 -3.34
C THR A 160 -10.37 -0.99 -4.04
N ALA A 161 -10.42 -2.31 -4.14
CA ALA A 161 -9.44 -3.11 -4.85
C ALA A 161 -9.45 -2.87 -6.36
N LEU A 162 -10.61 -2.95 -7.01
CA LEU A 162 -10.75 -2.74 -8.46
C LEU A 162 -10.19 -1.38 -8.89
N ALA A 163 -10.38 -0.35 -8.07
CA ALA A 163 -9.84 1.00 -8.30
C ALA A 163 -8.30 1.10 -8.22
N GLN A 164 -7.61 0.04 -7.80
CA GLN A 164 -6.14 0.00 -7.64
C GLN A 164 -5.42 -0.66 -8.81
N THR A 165 -6.14 -1.07 -9.87
CA THR A 165 -5.52 -1.58 -11.10
C THR A 165 -4.61 -0.54 -11.74
N GLN A 166 -3.47 -1.00 -12.29
CA GLN A 166 -2.51 -0.14 -12.98
C GLN A 166 -2.81 -0.02 -14.49
N ASP A 167 -3.75 -0.81 -15.02
CA ASP A 167 -4.12 -0.77 -16.43
C ASP A 167 -5.16 0.33 -16.69
N PRO A 168 -4.83 1.38 -17.47
CA PRO A 168 -5.76 2.46 -17.78
C PRO A 168 -7.05 1.99 -18.46
N ASN A 169 -7.01 0.90 -19.23
CA ASN A 169 -8.19 0.36 -19.92
C ASN A 169 -9.15 -0.28 -18.91
N LEU A 170 -8.62 -1.01 -17.93
CA LEU A 170 -9.42 -1.61 -16.86
C LEU A 170 -10.02 -0.53 -15.95
N LEU A 171 -9.27 0.54 -15.66
CA LEU A 171 -9.81 1.71 -14.95
C LEU A 171 -10.95 2.38 -15.73
N GLN A 172 -10.80 2.56 -17.04
CA GLN A 172 -11.86 3.13 -17.86
C GLN A 172 -13.11 2.23 -17.92
N ARG A 173 -12.92 0.91 -17.97
CA ARG A 173 -14.01 -0.07 -17.88
C ARG A 173 -14.71 0.02 -16.53
N LEU A 174 -13.96 0.09 -15.42
CA LEU A 174 -14.52 0.28 -14.08
C LEU A 174 -15.35 1.55 -13.99
N PHE A 175 -14.83 2.67 -14.51
CA PHE A 175 -15.53 3.95 -14.50
C PHE A 175 -16.85 3.90 -15.28
N LYS A 176 -16.84 3.28 -16.47
CA LYS A 176 -18.07 3.07 -17.25
C LYS A 176 -19.08 2.19 -16.51
N TYR A 177 -18.62 1.11 -15.89
CA TYR A 177 -19.45 0.22 -15.10
C TYR A 177 -20.13 0.96 -13.94
N LEU A 178 -19.37 1.75 -13.17
CA LEU A 178 -19.90 2.53 -12.04
C LEU A 178 -20.94 3.59 -12.44
N ILE A 179 -20.80 4.18 -13.63
CA ILE A 179 -21.72 5.20 -14.15
C ILE A 179 -22.97 4.58 -14.78
N HIS A 180 -22.81 3.53 -15.59
CA HIS A 180 -23.91 2.96 -16.36
C HIS A 180 -24.82 2.04 -15.54
N GLU A 181 -24.30 1.35 -14.52
CA GLU A 181 -25.09 0.45 -13.67
C GLU A 181 -25.56 1.09 -12.36
N GLY A 182 -25.41 2.41 -12.19
CA GLY A 182 -26.07 3.17 -11.12
C GLY A 182 -25.55 2.93 -9.71
N ILE A 183 -24.34 2.38 -9.55
CA ILE A 183 -23.73 2.11 -8.23
C ILE A 183 -23.26 3.41 -7.56
N MET A 184 -22.98 4.44 -8.34
CA MET A 184 -22.77 5.79 -7.84
C MET A 184 -24.09 6.56 -7.96
N ILE A 185 -24.87 6.62 -6.87
CA ILE A 185 -25.83 7.71 -6.69
C ILE A 185 -24.97 8.97 -6.65
N ILE A 186 -24.78 9.60 -7.81
CA ILE A 186 -24.41 11.00 -7.86
C ILE A 186 -25.51 11.65 -7.06
N LEU A 187 -25.17 12.17 -5.87
CA LEU A 187 -26.05 13.07 -5.16
C LEU A 187 -26.33 14.19 -6.16
N GLU A 188 -27.48 14.11 -6.83
CA GLU A 188 -28.06 15.25 -7.52
C GLU A 188 -28.18 16.31 -6.42
N VAL A 189 -27.22 17.24 -6.44
CA VAL A 189 -27.40 18.52 -5.80
C VAL A 189 -28.49 19.18 -6.63
N GLU A 190 -29.74 19.07 -6.15
CA GLU A 190 -30.84 19.88 -6.65
C GLU A 190 -30.40 21.36 -6.54
N GLU A 191 -30.37 22.04 -7.69
CA GLU A 191 -30.25 23.51 -7.78
C GLU A 191 -31.49 24.22 -7.24
#